data_AF-A0A2E5RB67-F1
#
_entry.id   AF-A0A2E5RB67-F1
#
_cell.length_a   1.000
_cell.length_b   1.000
_cell.length_c   1.000
_cell.angle_alpha   90.00
_cell.angle_beta   90.00
_cell.angle_gamma   90.00
#
_symmetry.space_group_name_H-M   'P 1'
#
loop_
_entity.id
_entity.type
_entity.pdbx_description
1 polymer ?
#
loop_
_entity_poly.entity_id
_entity_poly.type
_entity_poly.pdbx_seq_one_letter_code
_entity_poly.pdbx_strand_id
1 'polypeptide(L)'
;MSIEISMVGAYIGMAMVLLAFITETRGLLSSRSVTYLMLMGVGEILLTIRASITGEWPFAVLGAIWALFALWSIFKPPATSPLNSVE
;
A
#
# COMPACT_ATOMS: atom_id res chain seq x y z
N MET A 1 6.36 11.59 18.24
CA MET A 1 5.43 10.45 18.40
C MET A 1 6.03 9.51 19.44
N SER A 2 5.28 9.07 20.45
CA SER A 2 5.82 8.05 21.37
C SER A 2 5.99 6.73 20.61
N ILE A 3 7.04 5.97 20.95
CA ILE A 3 7.37 4.68 20.32
C ILE A 3 6.17 3.71 20.36
N GLU A 4 5.36 3.77 21.42
CA GLU A 4 4.15 2.95 21.58
C GLU A 4 3.08 3.25 20.52
N ILE A 5 2.82 4.53 20.23
CA ILE A 5 1.79 4.90 19.24
C ILE A 5 2.22 4.46 17.83
N SER A 6 3.52 4.51 17.52
CA SER A 6 3.99 4.03 16.22
C SER A 6 3.96 2.51 16.09
N MET A 7 3.97 1.75 17.21
CA MET A 7 3.72 0.30 17.15
C MET A 7 2.29 -0.01 16.74
N VAL A 8 1.32 0.67 17.35
CA VAL A 8 -0.09 0.50 16.98
C VAL A 8 -0.30 0.85 15.51
N GLY A 9 0.26 1.96 15.06
CA GLY A 9 0.26 2.34 13.65
C GLY A 9 0.87 1.26 12.75
N ALA A 10 2.01 0.68 13.13
CA ALA A 10 2.67 -0.37 12.37
C ALA A 10 1.82 -1.66 12.28
N TYR A 11 1.17 -2.09 13.36
CA TYR A 11 0.28 -3.27 13.32
C TYR A 11 -0.94 -3.04 12.43
N ILE A 12 -1.52 -1.83 12.47
CA ILE A 12 -2.61 -1.46 11.57
C ILE A 12 -2.12 -1.47 10.12
N GLY A 13 -0.98 -0.84 9.84
CA GLY A 13 -0.40 -0.78 8.50
C GLY A 13 -0.09 -2.18 7.94
N MET A 14 0.52 -3.04 8.74
CA MET A 14 0.78 -4.43 8.43
C MET A 14 -0.53 -5.17 8.07
N ALA A 15 -1.58 -5.03 8.87
CA ALA A 15 -2.86 -5.68 8.60
C ALA A 15 -3.46 -5.20 7.27
N MET A 16 -3.38 -3.91 6.96
CA MET A 16 -3.89 -3.34 5.71
C MET A 16 -3.17 -3.88 4.48
N VAL A 17 -1.83 -3.88 4.48
CA VAL A 17 -1.01 -4.42 3.37
C VAL A 17 -1.25 -5.92 3.18
N LEU A 18 -1.30 -6.69 4.27
CA LEU A 18 -1.60 -8.13 4.20
C LEU A 18 -3.01 -8.40 3.66
N LEU A 19 -4.01 -7.62 4.07
CA LEU A 19 -5.37 -7.75 3.54
C LEU A 19 -5.44 -7.42 2.05
N ALA A 20 -4.76 -6.36 1.60
CA ALA A 20 -4.67 -6.03 0.18
C ALA A 20 -4.06 -7.20 -0.61
N PHE A 21 -2.93 -7.74 -0.15
CA PHE A 21 -2.24 -8.84 -0.80
C PHE A 21 -3.06 -10.15 -0.81
N ILE A 22 -3.67 -10.53 0.31
CA ILE A 22 -4.50 -11.75 0.40
C ILE A 22 -5.73 -11.64 -0.51
N THR A 23 -6.37 -10.48 -0.55
CA THR A 23 -7.55 -10.28 -1.41
C THR A 23 -7.18 -10.25 -2.88
N GLU A 24 -6.04 -9.67 -3.25
CA GLU A 24 -5.51 -9.70 -4.61
C GLU A 24 -5.16 -11.12 -5.06
N THR A 25 -4.39 -11.86 -4.27
CA THR A 25 -3.96 -13.23 -4.61
C THR A 25 -5.14 -14.20 -4.75
N ARG A 26 -6.27 -13.92 -4.10
CA ARG A 26 -7.53 -14.67 -4.24
C ARG A 26 -8.42 -14.18 -5.38
N GLY A 27 -8.00 -13.16 -6.13
CA GLY A 27 -8.79 -12.55 -7.21
C GLY A 27 -10.02 -11.76 -6.72
N LEU A 28 -10.11 -11.45 -5.42
CA LEU A 28 -11.23 -10.69 -4.85
C LEU A 28 -11.11 -9.19 -5.11
N LEU A 29 -9.89 -8.67 -5.11
CA LEU A 29 -9.57 -7.30 -5.50
C LEU A 29 -8.59 -7.32 -6.66
N SER A 30 -8.81 -6.46 -7.65
CA SER A 30 -7.76 -6.16 -8.64
C SER A 30 -6.73 -5.23 -8.00
N SER A 31 -5.45 -5.40 -8.33
CA SER A 31 -4.37 -4.46 -7.96
C SER A 31 -4.54 -3.06 -8.54
N ARG A 32 -5.54 -2.86 -9.43
CA ARG A 32 -5.96 -1.57 -9.96
C ARG A 32 -7.16 -0.96 -9.23
N SER A 33 -7.80 -1.71 -8.34
CA SER A 33 -8.96 -1.22 -7.60
C SER A 33 -8.53 -0.14 -6.61
N VAL A 34 -9.35 0.91 -6.49
CA VAL A 34 -9.11 1.99 -5.53
C VAL A 34 -9.00 1.43 -4.10
N THR A 35 -9.81 0.43 -3.76
CA THR A 35 -9.75 -0.24 -2.45
C THR A 35 -8.39 -0.88 -2.19
N TYR A 36 -7.84 -1.64 -3.14
CA TYR A 36 -6.50 -2.23 -3.02
C TYR A 36 -5.43 -1.14 -2.87
N LEU A 37 -5.47 -0.13 -3.74
CA LEU A 37 -4.48 0.95 -3.75
C LEU A 37 -4.53 1.79 -2.46
N MET A 38 -5.71 1.98 -1.87
CA MET A 38 -5.87 2.65 -0.56
C MET A 38 -5.32 1.80 0.59
N LEU A 39 -5.63 0.50 0.61
CA LEU A 39 -5.09 -0.42 1.62
C LEU A 39 -3.56 -0.49 1.55
N MET A 40 -3.01 -0.64 0.34
CA MET A 40 -1.56 -0.63 0.10
C MET A 40 -0.94 0.71 0.48
N GLY A 41 -1.46 1.82 -0.05
CA GLY A 41 -0.87 3.14 0.15
C GLY A 41 -0.88 3.59 1.60
N VAL A 42 -2.02 3.49 2.29
CA VAL A 42 -2.13 3.90 3.70
C VAL A 42 -1.37 2.93 4.61
N GLY A 43 -1.40 1.63 4.31
CA GLY A 43 -0.66 0.63 5.08
C GLY A 43 0.86 0.85 5.02
N GLU A 44 1.39 1.12 3.83
CA GLU A 44 2.81 1.43 3.62
C GLU A 44 3.23 2.75 4.28
N ILE A 45 2.37 3.77 4.31
CA ILE A 45 2.66 5.02 5.04
C ILE A 45 2.88 4.74 6.53
N LEU A 46 2.01 3.95 7.15
CA LEU A 46 2.12 3.63 8.58
C LEU A 46 3.40 2.84 8.90
N LEU A 47 3.76 1.88 8.04
CA LEU A 47 5.01 1.11 8.18
C LEU A 47 6.24 1.99 7.93
N THR A 48 6.18 2.90 6.96
CA THR A 48 7.24 3.86 6.66
C THR A 48 7.51 4.81 7.82
N ILE A 49 6.45 5.31 8.46
CA ILE A 49 6.57 6.16 9.66
C ILE A 49 7.29 5.39 10.76
N ARG A 50 6.94 4.11 10.98
CA ARG A 50 7.60 3.27 11.97
C ARG A 50 9.08 3.05 11.64
N ALA A 51 9.39 2.64 10.42
CA ALA A 51 10.76 2.40 9.95
C ALA A 51 11.63 3.65 10.07
N SER A 52 11.06 4.83 9.80
CA SER A 52 11.74 6.11 9.95
C SER A 52 12.09 6.42 11.40
N ILE A 53 11.20 6.06 12.34
CA ILE A 53 11.42 6.25 13.79
C ILE A 53 12.43 5.25 14.35
N THR A 54 12.47 4.01 13.82
CA THR A 54 13.40 2.95 14.25
C THR A 54 14.80 3.08 13.62
N GLY A 55 14.98 4.01 12.68
CA GLY A 55 16.25 4.20 11.97
C GLY A 55 16.51 3.20 10.84
N GLU A 56 15.48 2.46 10.44
CA GLU A 56 15.52 1.44 9.39
C GLU A 56 15.32 2.08 8.01
N TRP A 57 16.25 2.98 7.64
CA TRP A 57 16.16 3.80 6.43
C TRP A 57 15.88 3.04 5.12
N PRO A 58 16.45 1.84 4.86
CA PRO A 58 16.11 1.09 3.65
C PRO A 58 14.63 0.75 3.55
N PHE A 59 13.99 0.36 4.65
CA PHE A 59 12.56 0.07 4.71
C PHE A 59 11.71 1.33 4.63
N ALA A 60 12.15 2.41 5.27
CA ALA A 60 11.47 3.69 5.19
C ALA A 60 11.41 4.23 3.75
N VAL A 61 12.53 4.20 3.02
CA VAL A 61 12.58 4.65 1.63
C VAL A 61 11.75 3.73 0.73
N LEU A 62 11.86 2.41 0.91
CA LEU A 62 11.08 1.44 0.15
C LEU A 62 9.58 1.68 0.33
N GLY A 63 9.11 1.74 1.57
CA GLY A 63 7.69 1.95 1.87
C GLY A 63 7.17 3.31 1.38
N ALA A 64 7.99 4.36 1.47
CA ALA A 64 7.63 5.68 0.94
C ALA A 64 7.38 5.65 -0.58
N ILE A 65 8.25 4.94 -1.33
CA ILE A 65 8.10 4.77 -2.77
C ILE A 65 6.85 3.97 -3.10
N TRP A 66 6.61 2.87 -2.39
CA TRP A 66 5.42 2.04 -2.56
C TRP A 66 4.13 2.82 -2.29
N ALA A 67 4.08 3.55 -1.18
CA ALA A 67 2.97 4.41 -0.83
C ALA A 67 2.71 5.48 -1.91
N LEU A 68 3.78 6.12 -2.39
CA LEU A 68 3.68 7.14 -3.44
C LEU A 68 3.06 6.57 -4.72
N PHE A 69 3.55 5.42 -5.21
CA PHE A 69 3.02 4.81 -6.43
C PHE A 69 1.60 4.27 -6.26
N ALA A 70 1.28 3.70 -5.10
CA ALA A 70 -0.08 3.24 -4.80
C ALA A 70 -1.08 4.40 -4.85
N LEU A 71 -0.76 5.52 -4.19
CA LEU A 71 -1.62 6.71 -4.19
C LEU A 71 -1.65 7.40 -5.55
N TRP A 72 -0.52 7.49 -6.25
CA TRP A 72 -0.49 8.11 -7.59
C TRP A 72 -1.32 7.31 -8.60
N SER A 73 -1.32 5.98 -8.50
CA SER A 73 -2.11 5.11 -9.38
C SER A 73 -3.62 5.32 -9.25
N ILE A 74 -4.10 5.89 -8.13
CA ILE A 74 -5.50 6.27 -7.95
C ILE A 74 -5.85 7.47 -8.84
N PHE A 75 -4.97 8.48 -8.91
CA PHE A 75 -5.19 9.68 -9.71
C PHE A 75 -4.89 9.49 -11.20
N LYS A 76 -3.99 8.56 -11.53
CA LYS A 76 -3.65 8.22 -12.91
C LYS A 76 -3.72 6.70 -13.11
N PRO A 77 -4.94 6.15 -13.26
CA PRO A 77 -5.11 4.73 -13.52
C PRO A 77 -4.31 4.32 -14.76
N PRO A 78 -3.60 3.18 -14.75
CA PRO A 78 -2.93 2.66 -15.95
C PRO A 78 -3.97 2.45 -17.06
N ALA A 79 -3.63 2.85 -18.29
CA ALA A 79 -4.51 2.68 -19.43
C ALA A 79 -4.96 1.21 -19.56
N THR A 80 -6.26 0.98 -19.63
CA THR A 80 -6.83 -0.34 -19.96
C THR A 80 -6.47 -0.70 -21.40
N SER A 81 -5.89 -1.88 -21.62
CA SER A 81 -5.57 -2.37 -22.97
C SER A 81 -6.86 -2.46 -23.80
N PRO A 82 -6.90 -1.93 -25.05
CA PRO A 82 -8.07 -1.99 -25.92
C PRO A 82 -8.52 -3.40 -26.33
N LEU A 83 -7.71 -4.42 -26.06
CA LEU A 83 -8.00 -5.81 -26.43
C LEU A 83 -9.10 -6.46 -25.57
N ASN A 84 -9.55 -5.80 -24.50
CA ASN A 84 -10.62 -6.32 -23.62
C ASN A 84 -12.03 -5.97 -24.11
N SER A 85 -12.19 -5.33 -25.28
CA SER A 85 -13.51 -4.99 -25.85
C SER A 85 -13.92 -5.90 -27.03
N VAL A 86 -13.18 -6.99 -27.26
CA VAL A 86 -13.40 -7.94 -28.38
C VAL A 86 -13.60 -9.40 -27.92
N GLU A 87 -13.69 -9.64 -26.61
CA GLU A 87 -14.15 -10.90 -26.00
C GLU A 87 -15.50 -10.67 -25.30
#